data_AF-A0A445AGK2-F1
#
_entry.id   AF-A0A445AGK2-F1
#
_cell.length_a   1.000
_cell.length_b   1.000
_cell.length_c   1.000
_cell.angle_alpha   90.00
_cell.angle_beta   90.00
_cell.angle_gamma   90.00
#
_symmetry.space_group_name_H-M   'P 1'
#
loop_
_entity.id
_entity.type
_entity.pdbx_description
1 polymer ?
#
loop_
_entity_poly.entity_id
_entity_poly.type
_entity_poly.pdbx_seq_one_letter_code
_entity_poly.pdbx_strand_id
1 'polypeptide(L)'
;MFKDVQMEFGKKAYCNIRAVNEQGDSAWVKVEQEILAYEKTRYVTYNVHFGHSTHEVRCECNLFESAGVLCCHCLVVLSSYKVNKVPSCYVLCRWSKKIKCKHTYIKISHDVRCSNESHNLFRGLCAHFYNVAQEFVNGDDEAAMLHAALDDARAKLVDYRTKMQNKVVADAHTSIAIEISSVVATGDIQGPSKVTTKGQPKGKRLGYEMEKSIKKSMQRKWKSSGQDNRVESYENIDLDAPARQIGPQGVGGFMSLLNSFSNT
;
A
#
# COMPACT_ATOMS: atom_id res chain seq x y z
N MET A 1 -3.24 -4.46 5.05
CA MET A 1 -3.22 -3.63 3.82
C MET A 1 -2.15 -2.55 3.83
N PHE A 2 -2.24 -1.43 4.58
CA PHE A 2 -1.14 -0.43 4.59
C PHE A 2 0.21 -1.03 5.02
N LYS A 3 0.21 -1.91 6.04
CA LYS A 3 1.39 -2.68 6.45
C LYS A 3 1.99 -3.56 5.34
N ASP A 4 1.15 -4.04 4.43
CA ASP A 4 1.55 -4.98 3.39
C ASP A 4 2.23 -4.21 2.25
N VAL A 5 1.69 -3.03 1.90
CA VAL A 5 2.37 -2.04 1.05
C VAL A 5 3.73 -1.65 1.66
N GLN A 6 3.78 -1.30 2.94
CA GLN A 6 5.05 -0.98 3.63
C GLN A 6 6.04 -2.16 3.61
N MET A 7 5.56 -3.40 3.71
CA MET A 7 6.37 -4.61 3.63
C MET A 7 6.97 -4.80 2.23
N GLU A 8 6.18 -4.64 1.17
CA GLU A 8 6.68 -4.73 -0.21
C GLU A 8 7.66 -3.60 -0.55
N PHE A 9 7.42 -2.38 -0.06
CA PHE A 9 8.39 -1.29 -0.16
C PHE A 9 9.71 -1.59 0.56
N GLY A 10 9.67 -2.24 1.73
CA GLY A 10 10.86 -2.69 2.45
C GLY A 10 11.60 -3.82 1.71
N LYS A 11 10.86 -4.78 1.14
CA LYS A 11 11.42 -5.89 0.35
C LYS A 11 12.16 -5.45 -0.90
N LYS A 12 11.89 -4.24 -1.42
CA LYS A 12 12.60 -3.62 -2.55
C LYS A 12 14.13 -3.63 -2.37
N ALA A 13 14.63 -3.50 -1.14
CA ALA A 13 16.07 -3.51 -0.84
C ALA A 13 16.76 -4.87 -1.11
N TYR A 14 15.98 -5.95 -1.20
CA TYR A 14 16.46 -7.31 -1.48
C TYR A 14 16.19 -7.74 -2.93
N CYS A 15 15.85 -6.80 -3.82
CA CYS A 15 15.46 -7.08 -5.20
C CYS A 15 16.39 -6.35 -6.18
N ASN A 16 17.03 -7.10 -7.09
CA ASN A 16 17.99 -6.58 -8.06
C ASN A 16 17.54 -6.89 -9.49
N ILE A 17 17.69 -5.94 -10.41
CA ILE A 17 17.47 -6.20 -11.84
C ILE A 17 18.67 -6.97 -12.39
N ARG A 18 18.42 -8.13 -12.99
CA ARG A 18 19.45 -9.00 -13.59
C ARG A 18 19.55 -8.87 -15.11
N ALA A 19 18.42 -8.63 -15.77
CA ALA A 19 18.38 -8.40 -17.22
C ALA A 19 17.15 -7.56 -17.60
N VAL A 20 17.25 -6.84 -18.71
CA VAL A 20 16.16 -6.10 -19.35
C VAL A 20 16.16 -6.47 -20.82
N ASN A 21 15.03 -6.97 -21.31
CA ASN A 21 14.80 -7.26 -22.72
C ASN A 21 13.77 -6.27 -23.26
N GLU A 22 14.23 -5.27 -24.00
CA GLU A 22 13.38 -4.27 -24.67
C GLU A 22 12.69 -4.87 -25.90
N GLN A 23 11.39 -4.62 -26.07
CA GLN A 23 10.58 -5.11 -27.18
C GLN A 23 9.59 -4.02 -27.66
N GLY A 24 10.13 -2.94 -28.21
CA GLY A 24 9.34 -1.80 -28.69
C GLY A 24 8.85 -0.93 -27.55
N ASP A 25 7.53 -0.80 -27.39
CA ASP A 25 6.90 -0.02 -26.31
C ASP A 25 6.74 -0.81 -24.98
N SER A 26 7.29 -2.03 -24.90
CA SER A 26 7.35 -2.78 -23.64
C SER A 26 8.72 -3.42 -23.38
N ALA A 27 8.96 -3.74 -22.11
CA ALA A 27 10.17 -4.38 -21.62
C ALA A 27 9.83 -5.60 -20.76
N TRP A 28 10.58 -6.68 -20.94
CA TRP A 28 10.60 -7.81 -20.02
C TRP A 28 11.83 -7.71 -19.12
N VAL A 29 11.59 -7.46 -17.83
CA VAL A 29 12.64 -7.27 -16.83
C VAL A 29 12.73 -8.51 -15.92
N LYS A 30 13.93 -9.07 -15.79
CA LYS A 30 14.21 -10.13 -14.81
C LYS A 30 14.68 -9.51 -13.51
N VAL A 31 13.88 -9.69 -12.46
CA VAL A 31 14.18 -9.22 -11.10
C VAL A 31 14.53 -10.42 -10.23
N GLU A 32 15.72 -10.46 -9.66
CA GLU A 32 16.11 -11.46 -8.68
C GLU A 32 15.89 -10.93 -7.27
N GLN A 33 15.20 -11.71 -6.45
CA GLN A 33 14.95 -11.44 -5.05
C GLN A 33 15.80 -12.34 -4.15
N GLU A 34 16.51 -11.74 -3.22
CA GLU A 34 17.14 -12.44 -2.10
C GLU A 34 16.09 -12.80 -1.04
N ILE A 35 16.04 -14.08 -0.64
CA ILE A 35 15.12 -14.62 0.35
C ILE A 35 15.92 -15.43 1.37
N LEU A 36 15.86 -15.02 2.64
CA LEU A 36 16.51 -15.71 3.75
C LEU A 36 15.57 -16.78 4.33
N ALA A 37 15.88 -18.05 4.09
CA ALA A 37 15.04 -19.19 4.44
C ALA A 37 15.84 -20.23 5.24
N TYR A 38 15.44 -20.50 6.48
CA TYR A 38 16.11 -21.43 7.40
C TYR A 38 17.63 -21.15 7.53
N GLU A 39 17.98 -19.89 7.83
CA GLU A 39 19.36 -19.41 7.95
C GLU A 39 20.21 -19.49 6.67
N LYS A 40 19.63 -19.91 5.54
CA LYS A 40 20.28 -19.94 4.22
C LYS A 40 19.68 -18.90 3.28
N THR A 41 20.53 -18.06 2.70
CA THR A 41 20.14 -17.17 1.59
C THR A 41 19.84 -18.00 0.33
N ARG A 42 18.72 -17.69 -0.33
CA ARG A 42 18.32 -18.19 -1.64
C ARG A 42 18.00 -17.01 -2.55
N TYR A 43 18.15 -17.20 -3.85
CA TYR A 43 17.79 -16.22 -4.86
C TYR A 43 16.66 -16.78 -5.73
N VAL A 44 15.63 -15.98 -5.97
CA VAL A 44 14.48 -16.34 -6.81
C VAL A 44 14.30 -15.27 -7.87
N THR A 45 14.30 -15.66 -9.14
CA THR A 45 14.11 -14.72 -10.27
C THR A 45 12.63 -14.69 -10.65
N TYR A 46 12.12 -13.47 -10.88
CA TYR A 46 10.77 -13.17 -11.33
C TYR A 46 10.83 -12.38 -12.63
N ASN A 47 9.98 -12.72 -13.61
CA ASN A 47 9.79 -11.94 -14.82
C ASN A 47 8.71 -10.87 -14.59
N VAL A 48 9.02 -9.64 -14.99
CA VAL A 48 8.14 -8.47 -14.87
C VAL A 48 7.99 -7.84 -16.25
N HIS A 49 6.75 -7.74 -16.74
CA HIS A 49 6.41 -6.97 -17.93
C HIS A 49 6.20 -5.50 -17.54
N PHE A 50 6.72 -4.58 -18.33
CA PHE A 50 6.51 -3.13 -18.19
C PHE A 50 6.15 -2.52 -19.55
N GLY A 51 5.11 -1.68 -19.60
CA GLY A 51 4.78 -0.85 -20.78
C GLY A 51 5.30 0.58 -20.60
N HIS A 52 6.10 1.07 -21.55
CA HIS A 52 6.71 2.40 -21.48
C HIS A 52 5.66 3.51 -21.58
N SER A 53 4.76 3.45 -22.57
CA SER A 53 3.70 4.46 -22.76
C SER A 53 2.65 4.50 -21.64
N THR A 54 2.25 3.34 -21.10
CA THR A 54 1.15 3.22 -20.13
C THR A 54 1.61 3.25 -18.67
N HIS A 55 2.90 3.01 -18.44
CA HIS A 55 3.47 2.66 -17.14
C HIS A 55 2.80 1.44 -16.46
N GLU A 56 2.10 0.59 -17.21
CA GLU A 56 1.58 -0.67 -16.68
C GLU A 56 2.72 -1.64 -16.38
N VAL A 57 2.70 -2.21 -15.17
CA VAL A 57 3.62 -3.23 -14.69
C VAL A 57 2.86 -4.48 -14.26
N ARG A 58 3.33 -5.67 -14.67
CA ARG A 58 2.76 -6.97 -14.29
C ARG A 58 3.90 -7.92 -13.94
N CYS A 59 3.80 -8.63 -12.81
CA CYS A 59 4.82 -9.57 -12.34
C CYS A 59 4.22 -10.96 -12.18
N GLU A 60 4.95 -12.00 -12.57
CA GLU A 60 4.53 -13.41 -12.47
C GLU A 60 4.14 -13.86 -11.05
N CYS A 61 4.55 -13.12 -9.99
CA CYS A 61 4.11 -13.39 -8.62
C CYS A 61 2.62 -13.09 -8.38
N ASN A 62 1.96 -12.36 -9.29
CA ASN A 62 0.53 -12.02 -9.29
C ASN A 62 0.01 -11.40 -7.97
N LEU A 63 0.85 -10.67 -7.22
CA LEU A 63 0.47 -10.09 -5.93
C LEU A 63 -0.56 -8.97 -6.06
N PHE A 64 -0.57 -8.24 -7.18
CA PHE A 64 -1.56 -7.19 -7.41
C PHE A 64 -2.93 -7.80 -7.74
N GLU A 65 -2.94 -8.86 -8.53
CA GLU A 65 -4.12 -9.61 -8.95
C GLU A 65 -4.77 -10.33 -7.77
N SER A 66 -3.95 -10.91 -6.87
CA SER A 66 -4.42 -11.68 -5.71
C SER A 66 -4.71 -10.84 -4.46
N ALA A 67 -3.86 -9.87 -4.12
CA ALA A 67 -3.96 -9.07 -2.90
C ALA A 67 -4.29 -7.59 -3.14
N GLY A 68 -4.28 -7.12 -4.39
CA GLY A 68 -4.41 -5.72 -4.74
C GLY A 68 -3.16 -4.88 -4.49
N VAL A 69 -2.02 -5.49 -4.13
CA VAL A 69 -0.79 -4.79 -3.70
C VAL A 69 0.33 -4.99 -4.72
N LEU A 70 0.98 -3.91 -5.16
CA LEU A 70 2.20 -3.99 -5.98
C LEU A 70 3.32 -4.68 -5.19
N CYS A 71 3.90 -5.74 -5.75
CA CYS A 71 5.04 -6.42 -5.15
C CYS A 71 6.34 -5.61 -5.25
N CYS A 72 7.30 -5.97 -4.42
CA CYS A 72 8.67 -5.47 -4.47
C CYS A 72 9.30 -5.51 -5.89
N HIS A 73 9.01 -6.53 -6.72
CA HIS A 73 9.55 -6.61 -8.09
C HIS A 73 9.00 -5.49 -8.97
N CYS A 74 7.68 -5.29 -8.98
CA CYS A 74 7.04 -4.17 -9.68
C CYS A 74 7.58 -2.82 -9.19
N LEU A 75 7.78 -2.67 -7.87
CA LEU A 75 8.32 -1.43 -7.27
C LEU A 75 9.79 -1.17 -7.63
N VAL A 76 10.61 -2.22 -7.86
CA VAL A 76 11.96 -2.06 -8.42
C VAL A 76 11.89 -1.60 -9.87
N VAL A 77 11.05 -2.22 -10.70
CA VAL A 77 10.94 -1.91 -12.14
C VAL A 77 10.39 -0.50 -12.38
N LEU A 78 9.32 -0.10 -11.68
CA LEU A 78 8.83 1.28 -11.71
C LEU A 78 9.92 2.28 -11.29
N SER A 79 10.76 1.90 -10.33
CA SER A 79 11.86 2.75 -9.86
C SER A 79 13.03 2.84 -10.85
N SER A 80 13.33 1.80 -11.63
CA SER A 80 14.39 1.87 -12.65
C SER A 80 13.98 2.74 -13.84
N TYR A 81 12.70 2.69 -14.23
CA TYR A 81 12.12 3.57 -15.24
C TYR A 81 11.71 4.96 -14.72
N LYS A 82 12.17 5.34 -13.52
CA LYS A 82 11.95 6.67 -12.89
C LYS A 82 10.46 7.05 -12.73
N VAL A 83 9.57 6.06 -12.63
CA VAL A 83 8.13 6.26 -12.40
C VAL A 83 7.90 6.63 -10.93
N ASN A 84 8.06 7.91 -10.62
CA ASN A 84 8.04 8.46 -9.26
C ASN A 84 6.62 8.54 -8.62
N LYS A 85 5.56 8.21 -9.38
CA LYS A 85 4.17 8.17 -8.90
C LYS A 85 3.55 6.85 -9.29
N VAL A 86 2.91 6.17 -8.34
CA VAL A 86 2.15 4.95 -8.62
C VAL A 86 1.02 5.27 -9.62
N PRO A 87 0.95 4.59 -10.78
CA PRO A 87 -0.12 4.84 -11.75
C PRO A 87 -1.51 4.59 -11.15
N SER A 88 -2.51 5.37 -11.57
CA SER A 88 -3.84 5.39 -10.96
C SER A 88 -4.58 4.04 -11.04
N CYS A 89 -4.29 3.22 -12.05
CA CYS A 89 -4.83 1.85 -12.19
C CYS A 89 -4.44 0.93 -11.01
N TYR A 90 -3.32 1.19 -10.33
CA TYR A 90 -2.90 0.44 -9.13
C TYR A 90 -3.46 1.02 -7.82
N VAL A 91 -4.11 2.19 -7.85
CA VAL A 91 -4.72 2.82 -6.68
C VAL A 91 -6.19 2.39 -6.56
N LEU A 92 -6.38 1.17 -6.05
CA LEU A 92 -7.71 0.58 -5.89
C LEU A 92 -8.62 1.46 -5.01
N CYS A 93 -9.93 1.48 -5.30
CA CYS A 93 -10.92 2.27 -4.55
C CYS A 93 -10.81 2.09 -3.02
N ARG A 94 -10.59 0.87 -2.53
CA ARG A 94 -10.38 0.55 -1.10
C ARG A 94 -9.17 1.24 -0.43
N TRP A 95 -8.34 1.96 -1.19
CA TRP A 95 -7.20 2.74 -0.70
C TRP A 95 -7.48 4.25 -0.65
N SER A 96 -8.53 4.74 -1.33
CA SER A 96 -8.82 6.17 -1.40
C SER A 96 -9.63 6.66 -0.19
N LYS A 97 -9.04 7.61 0.54
CA LYS A 97 -9.65 8.28 1.72
C LYS A 97 -10.90 9.11 1.38
N LYS A 98 -11.18 9.37 0.09
CA LYS A 98 -12.26 10.25 -0.39
C LYS A 98 -13.51 9.50 -0.91
N ILE A 99 -13.68 8.22 -0.57
CA ILE A 99 -14.88 7.48 -0.98
C ILE A 99 -16.02 7.71 0.01
N LYS A 100 -17.00 8.54 -0.40
CA LYS A 100 -18.39 8.42 0.09
C LYS A 100 -18.92 7.08 -0.43
N CYS A 101 -18.68 6.01 0.32
CA CYS A 101 -19.01 4.67 -0.16
C CYS A 101 -20.53 4.53 -0.20
N LYS A 102 -21.10 4.44 -1.41
CA LYS A 102 -22.56 4.46 -1.56
C LYS A 102 -23.18 3.28 -0.82
N HIS A 103 -22.57 2.08 -0.91
CA HIS A 103 -22.78 0.95 -0.02
C HIS A 103 -21.44 0.22 0.24
N THR A 104 -21.06 -0.03 1.50
CA THR A 104 -20.05 -1.06 1.84
C THR A 104 -20.51 -1.92 3.01
N TYR A 105 -20.85 -3.16 2.67
CA TYR A 105 -21.43 -4.22 3.48
C TYR A 105 -20.40 -4.94 4.39
N ILE A 106 -19.37 -4.25 4.88
CA ILE A 106 -18.34 -4.86 5.73
C ILE A 106 -18.10 -3.98 6.96
N LYS A 107 -18.19 -4.60 8.13
CA LYS A 107 -18.05 -3.98 9.46
C LYS A 107 -16.59 -3.57 9.72
N ILE A 108 -16.14 -2.46 9.14
CA ILE A 108 -14.84 -1.87 9.45
C ILE A 108 -14.91 -1.34 10.89
N SER A 109 -14.13 -1.94 11.79
CA SER A 109 -14.22 -1.76 13.25
C SER A 109 -13.74 -0.40 13.78
N HIS A 110 -13.65 0.62 12.92
CA HIS A 110 -13.15 1.94 13.32
C HIS A 110 -13.70 3.12 12.51
N ASP A 111 -14.97 3.06 12.08
CA ASP A 111 -15.71 4.24 11.64
C ASP A 111 -16.85 4.56 12.62
N VAL A 112 -16.59 5.50 13.54
CA VAL A 112 -17.57 6.05 14.49
C VAL A 112 -18.55 7.02 13.78
N ARG A 113 -18.38 7.27 12.47
CA ARG A 113 -19.17 8.23 11.70
C ARG A 113 -20.02 7.62 10.57
N CYS A 114 -19.86 6.33 10.27
CA CYS A 114 -20.94 5.56 9.67
C CYS A 114 -21.95 5.26 10.78
N SER A 115 -22.97 6.12 10.92
CA SER A 115 -23.98 5.98 11.97
C SER A 115 -24.60 4.59 11.94
N ASN A 116 -24.73 3.97 13.13
CA ASN A 116 -25.38 2.67 13.31
C ASN A 116 -26.76 2.64 12.62
N GLU A 117 -27.42 3.80 12.61
CA GLU A 117 -28.68 4.10 11.93
C GLU A 117 -28.69 3.81 10.42
N SER A 118 -27.69 4.23 9.63
CA SER A 118 -27.70 3.98 8.17
C SER A 118 -27.51 2.49 7.84
N HIS A 119 -26.69 1.79 8.63
CA HIS A 119 -26.51 0.35 8.56
C HIS A 119 -27.76 -0.42 9.03
N ASN A 120 -28.45 0.06 10.07
CA ASN A 120 -29.71 -0.51 10.55
C ASN A 120 -30.84 -0.30 9.55
N LEU A 121 -30.93 0.87 8.92
CA LEU A 121 -31.89 1.16 7.85
C LEU A 121 -31.66 0.22 6.65
N PHE A 122 -30.43 0.08 6.17
CA PHE A 122 -30.11 -0.85 5.08
C PHE A 122 -30.44 -2.31 5.45
N ARG A 123 -30.08 -2.76 6.66
CA ARG A 123 -30.46 -4.10 7.14
C ARG A 123 -31.96 -4.31 7.22
N GLY A 124 -32.71 -3.30 7.68
CA GLY A 124 -34.18 -3.33 7.72
C GLY A 124 -34.78 -3.44 6.33
N LEU A 125 -34.27 -2.66 5.37
CA LEU A 125 -34.67 -2.72 3.97
C LEU A 125 -34.34 -4.09 3.34
N CYS A 126 -33.18 -4.68 3.60
CA CYS A 126 -32.84 -6.02 3.12
C CYS A 126 -33.72 -7.11 3.73
N ALA A 127 -34.02 -7.04 5.03
CA ALA A 127 -34.92 -8.01 5.68
C ALA A 127 -36.35 -7.90 5.13
N HIS A 128 -36.86 -6.67 4.97
CA HIS A 128 -38.17 -6.44 4.37
C HIS A 128 -38.21 -6.87 2.90
N PHE A 129 -37.17 -6.58 2.12
CA PHE A 129 -37.06 -7.03 0.73
C PHE A 129 -37.04 -8.56 0.64
N TYR A 130 -36.29 -9.25 1.50
CA TYR A 130 -36.25 -10.72 1.52
C TYR A 130 -37.64 -11.31 1.81
N ASN A 131 -38.33 -10.81 2.82
CA ASN A 131 -39.69 -11.26 3.17
C ASN A 131 -40.68 -11.03 2.01
N VAL A 132 -40.61 -9.88 1.34
CA VAL A 132 -41.45 -9.60 0.16
C VAL A 132 -41.07 -10.54 -0.99
N ALA A 133 -39.78 -10.65 -1.31
CA ALA A 133 -39.30 -11.43 -2.45
C ALA A 133 -39.70 -12.91 -2.35
N GLN A 134 -39.74 -13.48 -1.14
CA GLN A 134 -40.14 -14.86 -0.90
C GLN A 134 -41.57 -15.18 -1.43
N GLU A 135 -42.48 -14.21 -1.45
CA GLU A 135 -43.85 -14.40 -1.96
C GLU A 135 -43.92 -14.48 -3.49
N PHE A 136 -42.90 -13.97 -4.22
CA PHE A 136 -42.85 -13.88 -5.69
C PHE A 136 -41.88 -14.90 -6.32
N VAL A 137 -41.42 -15.90 -5.57
CA VAL A 137 -40.48 -16.95 -6.08
C VAL A 137 -41.21 -18.03 -6.89
N ASN A 138 -42.54 -18.07 -6.86
CA ASN A 138 -43.33 -19.20 -7.35
C ASN A 138 -43.57 -19.18 -8.88
N GLY A 139 -43.30 -18.07 -9.57
CA GLY A 139 -43.42 -17.98 -11.03
C GLY A 139 -42.63 -16.81 -11.63
N ASP A 140 -42.16 -16.99 -12.87
CA ASP A 140 -41.35 -15.98 -13.57
C ASP A 140 -42.12 -14.66 -13.81
N ASP A 141 -43.43 -14.74 -14.06
CA ASP A 141 -44.29 -13.56 -14.21
C ASP A 141 -44.41 -12.76 -12.90
N GLU A 142 -44.49 -13.45 -11.76
CA GLU A 142 -44.52 -12.83 -10.42
C GLU A 142 -43.17 -12.16 -10.10
N ALA A 143 -42.06 -12.84 -10.38
CA ALA A 143 -40.73 -12.28 -10.25
C ALA A 143 -40.55 -11.03 -11.15
N ALA A 144 -41.06 -11.06 -12.39
CA ALA A 144 -41.04 -9.92 -13.30
C ALA A 144 -41.84 -8.72 -12.77
N MET A 145 -43.00 -8.94 -12.13
CA MET A 145 -43.76 -7.89 -11.46
C MET A 145 -42.96 -7.23 -10.33
N LEU A 146 -42.27 -8.02 -9.50
CA LEU A 146 -41.42 -7.51 -8.43
C LEU A 146 -40.20 -6.72 -8.99
N HIS A 147 -39.57 -7.22 -10.04
CA HIS A 147 -38.48 -6.51 -10.71
C HIS A 147 -38.92 -5.15 -11.27
N ALA A 148 -40.05 -5.08 -11.96
CA ALA A 148 -40.59 -3.83 -12.48
C ALA A 148 -40.90 -2.81 -11.37
N ALA A 149 -41.44 -3.26 -10.24
CA ALA A 149 -41.71 -2.39 -9.08
C ALA A 149 -40.43 -1.83 -8.44
N LEU A 150 -39.34 -2.62 -8.40
CA LEU A 150 -38.05 -2.16 -7.89
C LEU A 150 -37.39 -1.12 -8.81
N ASP A 151 -37.50 -1.30 -10.13
CA ASP A 151 -36.95 -0.33 -11.10
C ASP A 151 -37.75 0.98 -11.14
N ASP A 152 -39.08 0.94 -10.99
CA ASP A 152 -39.91 2.14 -10.77
C ASP A 152 -39.53 2.86 -9.46
N ALA A 153 -39.38 2.13 -8.34
CA ALA A 153 -38.91 2.71 -7.07
C ALA A 153 -37.52 3.36 -7.21
N ARG A 154 -36.64 2.75 -8.01
CA ARG A 154 -35.31 3.30 -8.34
C ARG A 154 -35.40 4.57 -9.18
N ALA A 155 -36.28 4.61 -10.18
CA ALA A 155 -36.53 5.80 -11.00
C ALA A 155 -37.08 6.96 -10.16
N LYS A 156 -38.09 6.71 -9.33
CA LYS A 156 -38.65 7.67 -8.35
C LYS A 156 -37.59 8.22 -7.40
N LEU A 157 -36.65 7.38 -6.94
CA LEU A 157 -35.55 7.82 -6.09
C LEU A 157 -34.54 8.73 -6.82
N VAL A 158 -34.34 8.55 -8.14
CA VAL A 158 -33.50 9.44 -8.95
C VAL A 158 -34.19 10.79 -9.15
N ASP A 159 -35.47 10.79 -9.54
CA ASP A 159 -36.27 12.01 -9.71
C ASP A 159 -36.41 12.83 -8.41
N TYR A 160 -36.63 12.17 -7.27
CA TYR A 160 -36.62 12.84 -5.96
C TYR A 160 -35.27 13.53 -5.68
N ARG A 161 -34.15 12.88 -6.03
CA ARG A 161 -32.80 13.43 -5.81
C ARG A 161 -32.49 14.61 -6.74
N THR A 162 -32.88 14.56 -8.00
CA THR A 162 -32.70 15.69 -8.93
C THR A 162 -33.57 16.88 -8.53
N LYS A 163 -34.83 16.65 -8.13
CA LYS A 163 -35.71 17.68 -7.57
C LYS A 163 -35.12 18.34 -6.32
N MET A 164 -34.57 17.56 -5.39
CA MET A 164 -33.88 18.09 -4.20
C MET A 164 -32.62 18.90 -4.56
N GLN A 165 -31.83 18.47 -5.55
CA GLN A 165 -30.65 19.22 -5.99
C GLN A 165 -31.03 20.56 -6.65
N ASN A 166 -32.04 20.55 -7.52
CA ASN A 166 -32.53 21.77 -8.18
C ASN A 166 -33.11 22.78 -7.18
N LYS A 167 -33.77 22.31 -6.11
CA LYS A 167 -34.27 23.17 -5.03
C LYS A 167 -33.12 23.87 -4.27
N VAL A 168 -32.04 23.16 -3.95
CA VAL A 168 -30.86 23.73 -3.28
C VAL A 168 -30.14 24.76 -4.16
N VAL A 169 -30.13 24.57 -5.48
CA VAL A 169 -29.59 25.58 -6.43
C VAL A 169 -30.49 26.81 -6.50
N ALA A 170 -31.82 26.65 -6.51
CA ALA A 170 -32.76 27.77 -6.49
C ALA A 170 -32.62 28.65 -5.23
N ASP A 171 -32.50 28.04 -4.05
CA ASP A 171 -32.30 28.77 -2.79
C ASP A 171 -30.93 29.49 -2.74
N ALA A 172 -29.91 29.00 -3.47
CA ALA A 172 -28.58 29.61 -3.52
C ALA A 172 -28.53 30.92 -4.35
N HIS A 173 -29.50 31.18 -5.23
CA HIS A 173 -29.50 32.38 -6.08
C HIS A 173 -29.88 33.69 -5.34
N THR A 174 -30.21 33.63 -4.04
CA THR A 174 -30.52 34.82 -3.23
C THR A 174 -29.37 35.24 -2.30
N SER A 175 -28.20 34.57 -2.30
CA SER A 175 -27.03 35.06 -1.56
C SER A 175 -25.66 34.63 -2.11
N ILE A 176 -24.98 35.64 -2.69
CA ILE A 176 -23.52 35.79 -2.79
C ILE A 176 -22.79 34.82 -3.74
N ALA A 177 -22.23 35.41 -4.81
CA ALA A 177 -21.30 34.74 -5.70
C ALA A 177 -20.01 34.33 -4.98
N ILE A 178 -19.53 33.12 -5.23
CA ILE A 178 -18.17 32.69 -4.89
C ILE A 178 -17.50 32.23 -6.18
N GLU A 179 -16.43 32.92 -6.57
CA GLU A 179 -15.61 32.56 -7.72
C GLU A 179 -14.96 31.18 -7.53
N ILE A 180 -15.00 30.36 -8.58
CA ILE A 180 -14.36 29.05 -8.61
C ILE A 180 -12.87 29.24 -8.91
N SER A 181 -12.09 29.59 -7.90
CA SER A 181 -10.63 29.53 -7.97
C SER A 181 -10.16 28.07 -7.88
N SER A 182 -9.51 27.57 -8.94
CA SER A 182 -9.07 26.19 -9.07
C SER A 182 -7.74 25.91 -8.34
N VAL A 183 -7.77 25.99 -7.00
CA VAL A 183 -6.61 25.61 -6.18
C VAL A 183 -6.45 24.09 -6.14
N VAL A 184 -5.47 23.58 -6.89
CA VAL A 184 -5.02 22.19 -6.85
C VAL A 184 -4.33 21.92 -5.51
N ALA A 185 -5.08 21.44 -4.53
CA ALA A 185 -4.53 21.01 -3.25
C ALA A 185 -3.74 19.69 -3.39
N THR A 186 -2.42 19.78 -3.44
CA THR A 186 -1.49 18.66 -3.26
C THR A 186 -1.61 18.12 -1.83
N GLY A 187 -2.48 17.12 -1.64
CA GLY A 187 -2.68 16.49 -0.34
C GLY A 187 -1.66 15.40 -0.06
N ASP A 188 -0.65 15.69 0.77
CA ASP A 188 0.32 14.69 1.23
C ASP A 188 -0.36 13.53 1.98
N ILE A 189 0.02 12.31 1.61
CA ILE A 189 -0.48 11.09 2.23
C ILE A 189 0.33 10.82 3.52
N GLN A 190 -0.03 11.49 4.61
CA GLN A 190 0.49 11.12 5.93
C GLN A 190 0.01 9.72 6.35
N GLY A 191 0.95 8.92 6.87
CA GLY A 191 0.65 7.64 7.48
C GLY A 191 -0.20 7.77 8.76
N PRO A 192 -0.92 6.71 9.18
CA PRO A 192 -1.78 6.76 10.35
C PRO A 192 -1.00 7.07 11.63
N SER A 193 -1.53 7.97 12.46
CA SER A 193 -0.88 8.38 13.72
C SER A 193 -0.74 7.22 14.70
N LYS A 194 0.38 7.19 15.42
CA LYS A 194 0.80 6.09 16.29
C LYS A 194 0.10 6.14 17.65
N VAL A 195 -1.15 5.69 17.69
CA VAL A 195 -1.93 5.60 18.94
C VAL A 195 -1.40 4.48 19.85
N THR A 196 -1.18 4.78 21.13
CA THR A 196 -0.94 3.77 22.16
C THR A 196 -2.25 3.10 22.56
N THR A 197 -2.48 1.86 22.13
CA THR A 197 -3.65 1.09 22.57
C THR A 197 -3.54 0.73 24.06
N LYS A 198 -4.62 0.97 24.82
CA LYS A 198 -4.77 0.45 26.19
C LYS A 198 -5.01 -1.07 26.14
N GLY A 199 -3.95 -1.82 25.90
CA GLY A 199 -3.96 -3.28 25.91
C GLY A 199 -3.90 -3.87 27.33
N GLN A 200 -4.39 -5.10 27.48
CA GLN A 200 -4.34 -5.90 28.70
C GLN A 200 -2.89 -6.05 29.22
N PRO A 201 -2.64 -6.08 30.54
CA PRO A 201 -1.29 -6.15 31.10
C PRO A 201 -0.50 -7.37 30.60
N LYS A 202 0.68 -7.12 30.02
CA LYS A 202 1.49 -8.12 29.30
C LYS A 202 1.85 -9.37 30.12
N GLY A 203 1.92 -9.25 31.45
CA GLY A 203 2.23 -10.36 32.36
C GLY A 203 1.17 -11.46 32.44
N LYS A 204 -0.07 -11.26 31.95
CA LYS A 204 -1.13 -12.28 31.96
C LYS A 204 -1.26 -13.06 30.65
N ARG A 205 -0.36 -12.86 29.68
CA ARG A 205 -0.37 -13.59 28.40
C ARG A 205 0.50 -14.84 28.49
N LEU A 206 -0.10 -16.02 28.26
CA LEU A 206 0.62 -17.28 28.02
C LEU A 206 1.72 -17.06 26.97
N GLY A 207 2.97 -17.43 27.31
CA GLY A 207 4.16 -17.22 26.48
C GLY A 207 4.93 -15.90 26.72
N TYR A 208 4.45 -14.98 27.56
CA TYR A 208 5.17 -13.73 27.87
C TYR A 208 6.60 -13.95 28.39
N GLU A 209 6.81 -14.97 29.23
CA GLU A 209 8.14 -15.28 29.77
C GLU A 209 9.09 -15.86 28.73
N MET A 210 8.56 -16.62 27.77
CA MET A 210 9.32 -17.12 26.62
C MET A 210 9.73 -15.95 25.71
N GLU A 211 8.81 -15.05 25.34
CA GLU A 211 9.13 -13.84 24.57
C GLU A 211 10.16 -12.93 25.27
N LYS A 212 10.06 -12.81 26.60
CA LYS A 212 10.98 -12.04 27.45
C LYS A 212 12.38 -12.66 27.46
N SER A 213 12.47 -13.99 27.52
CA SER A 213 13.74 -14.73 27.48
C SER A 213 14.41 -14.66 26.10
N ILE A 214 13.64 -14.78 25.01
CA ILE A 214 14.14 -14.60 23.63
C ILE A 214 14.73 -13.19 23.45
N LYS A 215 14.00 -12.14 23.87
CA LYS A 215 14.50 -10.75 23.79
C LYS A 215 15.77 -10.52 24.61
N LYS A 216 15.85 -11.06 25.84
CA LYS A 216 17.08 -11.01 26.65
C LYS A 216 18.25 -11.79 26.02
N SER A 217 17.98 -12.86 25.28
CA SER A 217 19.01 -13.59 24.52
C SER A 217 19.59 -12.72 23.39
N MET A 218 18.72 -12.15 22.54
CA MET A 218 19.13 -11.26 21.45
C MET A 218 19.90 -10.02 21.93
N GLN A 219 19.49 -9.42 23.06
CA GLN A 219 20.20 -8.29 23.65
C GLN A 219 21.59 -8.65 24.20
N ARG A 220 21.81 -9.89 24.66
CA ARG A 220 23.16 -10.37 25.03
C ARG A 220 24.02 -10.59 23.79
N LYS A 221 23.47 -11.18 22.72
CA LYS A 221 24.19 -11.42 21.46
C LYS A 221 24.63 -10.11 20.76
N TRP A 222 23.82 -9.04 20.83
CA TRP A 222 24.24 -7.72 20.35
C TRP A 222 25.31 -7.08 21.25
N LYS A 223 25.25 -7.28 22.58
CA LYS A 223 26.30 -6.78 23.47
C LYS A 223 27.65 -7.50 23.31
N SER A 224 27.65 -8.79 22.96
CA SER A 224 28.89 -9.53 22.70
C SER A 224 29.52 -9.22 21.33
N SER A 225 28.75 -8.71 20.35
CA SER A 225 29.30 -8.33 19.03
C SER A 225 29.94 -6.94 19.00
N GLY A 226 30.12 -6.29 20.16
CA GLY A 226 30.72 -4.96 20.29
C GLY A 226 32.09 -4.94 20.98
N GLN A 227 32.62 -6.10 21.38
CA GLN A 227 33.93 -6.24 22.02
C GLN A 227 34.63 -7.53 21.53
N ASP A 228 35.23 -7.49 20.35
CA ASP A 228 36.53 -8.13 20.18
C ASP A 228 37.32 -7.52 19.01
N ASN A 229 38.58 -7.14 19.30
CA ASN A 229 39.69 -6.85 18.39
C ASN A 229 40.74 -6.02 19.14
N ARG A 230 41.70 -6.69 19.79
CA ARG A 230 42.94 -6.07 20.28
C ARG A 230 44.09 -7.08 20.34
N VAL A 231 44.96 -7.06 19.31
CA VAL A 231 46.44 -7.19 19.35
C VAL A 231 46.97 -8.56 19.88
N GLU A 232 47.91 -9.30 19.28
CA GLU A 232 49.26 -8.91 18.80
C GLU A 232 49.96 -10.03 17.98
N SER A 233 50.68 -9.66 16.90
CA SER A 233 51.97 -10.26 16.41
C SER A 233 52.11 -11.79 16.10
N TYR A 234 53.09 -12.33 15.38
CA TYR A 234 54.21 -11.84 14.52
C TYR A 234 54.08 -12.57 13.13
N GLU A 235 54.99 -12.62 12.15
CA GLU A 235 56.40 -12.21 11.92
C GLU A 235 56.53 -11.47 10.56
N ASN A 236 57.75 -11.29 10.04
CA ASN A 236 58.06 -10.65 8.74
C ASN A 236 58.95 -11.56 7.88
N ILE A 237 58.86 -11.44 6.55
CA ILE A 237 60.02 -11.51 5.64
C ILE A 237 59.81 -10.46 4.52
N ASP A 238 60.72 -9.49 4.43
CA ASP A 238 60.84 -8.52 3.32
C ASP A 238 61.44 -9.14 2.06
N LEU A 239 61.19 -8.53 0.89
CA LEU A 239 62.25 -8.15 -0.08
C LEU A 239 61.70 -7.31 -1.25
N ASP A 240 62.08 -6.02 -1.23
CA ASP A 240 62.29 -5.05 -2.31
C ASP A 240 61.23 -4.71 -3.40
N ALA A 241 61.27 -3.41 -3.77
CA ALA A 241 60.40 -2.73 -4.73
C ALA A 241 61.10 -2.50 -6.11
N PRO A 242 60.47 -1.87 -7.14
CA PRO A 242 60.15 -0.44 -7.08
C PRO A 242 58.82 0.01 -7.74
N ALA A 243 58.44 1.23 -7.36
CA ALA A 243 57.22 1.96 -7.69
C ALA A 243 56.87 2.14 -9.19
N ARG A 244 55.56 2.21 -9.47
CA ARG A 244 54.97 3.20 -10.39
C ARG A 244 53.73 3.86 -9.79
N GLN A 245 53.63 5.17 -9.94
CA GLN A 245 52.57 6.03 -9.40
C GLN A 245 51.37 6.11 -10.35
N ILE A 246 50.14 5.99 -9.83
CA ILE A 246 48.96 6.73 -10.31
C ILE A 246 48.13 7.14 -9.07
N GLY A 247 47.65 8.38 -9.04
CA GLY A 247 46.98 9.00 -7.88
C GLY A 247 45.52 8.56 -7.63
N PRO A 248 44.92 9.01 -6.52
CA PRO A 248 43.67 8.47 -6.00
C PRO A 248 42.41 9.05 -6.65
N GLN A 249 41.44 8.20 -7.00
CA GLN A 249 40.05 8.63 -7.19
C GLN A 249 39.27 8.44 -5.88
N GLY A 250 38.65 9.52 -5.40
CA GLY A 250 37.99 9.57 -4.10
C GLY A 250 36.75 8.68 -4.01
N VAL A 251 36.71 7.83 -2.99
CA VAL A 251 35.53 7.02 -2.66
C VAL A 251 34.48 7.92 -2.01
N GLY A 252 33.51 8.38 -2.81
CA GLY A 252 32.38 9.20 -2.35
C GLY A 252 31.44 8.41 -1.45
N GLY A 253 31.70 8.42 -0.14
CA GLY A 253 30.88 7.72 0.85
C GLY A 253 29.47 8.30 1.03
N PHE A 254 28.55 7.44 1.48
CA PHE A 254 27.10 7.62 1.65
C PHE A 254 26.62 8.82 2.53
N MET A 255 27.51 9.69 3.00
CA MET A 255 27.23 10.73 4.01
C MET A 255 27.31 12.18 3.48
N SER A 256 27.73 12.40 2.22
CA SER A 256 27.97 13.75 1.66
C SER A 256 26.71 14.50 1.16
N LEU A 257 25.50 13.99 1.41
CA LEU A 257 24.23 14.61 0.97
C LEU A 257 23.43 15.30 2.09
N LEU A 258 23.98 15.48 3.30
CA LEU A 258 23.25 16.03 4.45
C LEU A 258 23.71 17.42 4.95
N ASN A 259 24.52 18.14 4.18
CA ASN A 259 24.89 19.54 4.49
C ASN A 259 24.71 20.45 3.26
N SER A 260 23.50 21.02 3.11
CA SER A 260 23.22 22.20 2.26
C SER A 260 21.82 22.79 2.56
N PHE A 261 21.54 23.15 3.82
CA PHE A 261 20.43 24.06 4.19
C PHE A 261 20.78 24.84 5.47
N SER A 262 21.76 25.75 5.35
CA SER A 262 21.99 26.81 6.32
C SER A 262 22.71 27.98 5.62
N ASN A 263 22.05 29.15 5.62
CA ASN A 263 22.44 30.39 4.94
C ASN A 263 22.36 30.29 3.39
N THR A 264 21.70 31.19 2.66
CA THR A 264 21.06 32.49 2.99
C THR A 264 19.69 32.61 2.36
#